data_AF-A0A943FGV2-F1
#
_entry.id   AF-A0A943FGV2-F1
#
_cell.length_a   1.000
_cell.length_b   1.000
_cell.length_c   1.000
_cell.angle_alpha   90.00
_cell.angle_beta   90.00
_cell.angle_gamma   90.00
#
_symmetry.space_group_name_H-M   'P 1'
#
loop_
_entity.id
_entity.type
_entity.pdbx_description
1 polymer ?
#
loop_
_entity_poly.entity_id
_entity_poly.type
_entity_poly.pdbx_seq_one_letter_code
_entity_poly.pdbx_strand_id
1 'polypeptide(L)'
;MGLDIYAGTLTRYYAHNWKTVVQQWAEKNGWGFQRVTPEGDAIAQEEELTPTEIQKAIEHWRDGILEALVPEGQPPFPAWTEDNETPYYTDKPDWDAFEALLLFGACRIYDMPVPEQFPKHGQFEQFEAAGRMQADENMNWSLFTGAVWWLPLEECFVFRAPLPTGDEAVLGTAGTLLAELKRINELSWQADEKEICAWSRTEGYPAEAEVGQGGVLTKQNIPAHTRFDTESLAKFAFSILYQAARFSLAQRVPVLLDY
;
A
#
# COMPACT_ATOMS: atom_id res chain seq x y z
N MET A 1 3.25 -4.31 -14.11
CA MET A 1 2.06 -4.30 -13.24
C MET A 1 2.29 -3.15 -12.27
N GLY A 2 1.29 -2.28 -12.06
CA GLY A 2 1.43 -1.18 -11.11
C GLY A 2 1.21 -1.66 -9.68
N LEU A 3 1.46 -0.80 -8.70
CA LEU A 3 1.15 -1.07 -7.29
C LEU A 3 0.06 -0.11 -6.84
N ASP A 4 -1.03 -0.66 -6.34
CA ASP A 4 -2.12 0.05 -5.68
C ASP A 4 -2.11 -0.30 -4.18
N ILE A 5 -2.65 0.61 -3.36
CA ILE A 5 -2.91 0.38 -1.94
C ILE A 5 -4.42 0.29 -1.76
N TYR A 6 -4.86 -0.70 -1.01
CA TYR A 6 -6.24 -0.81 -0.56
C TYR A 6 -6.27 -0.92 0.97
N ALA A 7 -7.16 -0.17 1.61
CA ALA A 7 -7.48 -0.35 3.01
C ALA A 7 -9.00 -0.43 3.18
N GLY A 8 -9.52 -1.60 3.55
CA GLY A 8 -10.95 -1.89 3.57
C GLY A 8 -11.20 -3.34 3.97
N THR A 9 -12.45 -3.73 4.18
CA THR A 9 -12.79 -5.11 4.51
C THR A 9 -12.35 -6.04 3.37
N LEU A 10 -11.88 -7.24 3.71
CA LEU A 10 -11.50 -8.22 2.68
C LEU A 10 -12.73 -8.77 1.98
N THR A 11 -13.87 -8.83 2.68
CA THR A 11 -15.16 -9.14 2.08
C THR A 11 -15.46 -8.23 0.90
N ARG A 12 -15.31 -6.90 1.09
CA ARG A 12 -15.51 -5.92 0.02
C ARG A 12 -14.46 -6.04 -1.08
N TYR A 13 -13.21 -6.34 -0.72
CA TYR A 13 -12.11 -6.53 -1.65
C TYR A 13 -12.38 -7.69 -2.64
N TYR A 14 -12.67 -8.88 -2.10
CA TYR A 14 -12.94 -10.09 -2.89
C TYR A 14 -14.32 -10.08 -3.56
N ALA A 15 -15.30 -9.34 -3.02
CA ALA A 15 -16.56 -9.08 -3.71
C ALA A 15 -16.45 -8.03 -4.82
N HIS A 16 -15.24 -7.48 -5.07
CA HIS A 16 -14.97 -6.44 -6.05
C HIS A 16 -15.88 -5.19 -5.93
N ASN A 17 -16.36 -4.91 -4.72
CA ASN A 17 -17.23 -3.77 -4.43
C ASN A 17 -16.43 -2.53 -4.03
N TRP A 18 -15.36 -2.24 -4.77
CA TRP A 18 -14.49 -1.10 -4.53
C TRP A 18 -13.95 -0.58 -5.86
N LYS A 19 -13.39 0.62 -5.85
CA LYS A 19 -12.88 1.29 -7.04
C LYS A 19 -11.52 1.88 -6.76
N THR A 20 -10.58 1.74 -7.69
CA THR A 20 -9.25 2.38 -7.61
C THR A 20 -9.37 3.90 -7.60
N VAL A 21 -8.35 4.61 -7.12
CA VAL A 21 -8.33 6.09 -7.12
C VAL A 21 -8.52 6.66 -8.53
N VAL A 22 -8.00 5.97 -9.55
CA VAL A 22 -8.14 6.35 -10.96
C VAL A 22 -9.59 6.21 -11.43
N GLN A 23 -10.28 5.13 -11.05
CA GLN A 23 -11.70 4.94 -11.35
C GLN A 23 -12.56 6.02 -10.66
N GLN A 24 -12.30 6.28 -9.39
CA GLN A 24 -13.01 7.32 -8.64
C GLN A 24 -12.81 8.71 -9.26
N TRP A 25 -11.59 9.02 -9.70
CA TRP A 25 -11.28 10.26 -10.41
C TRP A 25 -12.00 10.34 -11.75
N ALA A 26 -11.98 9.28 -12.56
CA ALA A 26 -12.63 9.23 -13.87
C ALA A 26 -14.14 9.52 -13.74
N GLU A 27 -14.82 8.80 -12.85
CA GLU A 27 -16.27 8.96 -12.63
C GLU A 27 -16.62 10.36 -12.10
N LYS A 28 -15.85 10.87 -11.13
CA LYS A 28 -16.06 12.22 -10.60
C LYS A 28 -15.93 13.31 -11.66
N ASN A 29 -15.12 13.07 -12.69
CA ASN A 29 -14.91 14.00 -13.81
C ASN A 29 -15.76 13.67 -15.04
N GLY A 30 -16.71 12.71 -14.94
CA GLY A 30 -17.62 12.35 -16.04
C GLY A 30 -16.99 11.50 -17.15
N TRP A 31 -15.85 10.85 -16.89
CA TRP A 31 -15.17 9.96 -17.81
C TRP A 31 -15.65 8.52 -17.60
N GLY A 32 -15.91 7.79 -18.70
CA GLY A 32 -16.17 6.36 -18.64
C GLY A 32 -14.89 5.58 -18.35
N PHE A 33 -14.94 4.64 -17.42
CA PHE A 33 -13.84 3.73 -17.12
C PHE A 33 -14.13 2.35 -17.70
N GLN A 34 -13.20 1.77 -18.46
CA GLN A 34 -13.33 0.42 -19.01
C GLN A 34 -12.06 -0.37 -18.73
N ARG A 35 -12.17 -1.48 -17.98
CA ARG A 35 -11.06 -2.43 -17.78
C ARG A 35 -10.93 -3.25 -19.07
N VAL A 36 -9.81 -3.13 -19.76
CA VAL A 36 -9.49 -3.92 -20.96
C VAL A 36 -8.43 -4.94 -20.56
N THR A 37 -8.69 -6.23 -20.76
CA THR A 37 -7.65 -7.27 -20.61
C THR A 37 -6.55 -7.04 -21.67
N PRO A 38 -5.32 -7.55 -21.49
CA PRO A 38 -4.27 -7.44 -22.50
C PRO A 38 -4.70 -7.97 -23.89
N GLU A 39 -5.68 -8.86 -23.92
CA GLU A 39 -6.20 -9.54 -25.11
C GLU A 39 -7.53 -8.96 -25.63
N GLY A 40 -8.17 -8.03 -24.90
CA GLY A 40 -9.43 -7.39 -25.30
C GLY A 40 -10.70 -8.21 -25.07
N ASP A 41 -10.58 -9.41 -24.50
CA ASP A 41 -11.72 -10.27 -24.17
C ASP A 41 -12.31 -9.97 -22.78
N ALA A 42 -13.62 -10.19 -22.65
CA ALA A 42 -14.30 -10.16 -21.36
C ALA A 42 -13.78 -11.32 -20.50
N ILE A 43 -13.40 -11.02 -19.25
CA ILE A 43 -13.02 -12.04 -18.27
C ILE A 43 -14.22 -13.00 -18.13
N ALA A 44 -13.98 -14.30 -18.33
CA ALA A 44 -15.02 -15.31 -18.15
C ALA A 44 -15.56 -15.19 -16.72
N GLN A 45 -16.89 -15.12 -16.58
CA GLN A 45 -17.54 -15.19 -15.27
C GLN A 45 -17.32 -16.60 -14.73
N GLU A 46 -16.29 -16.78 -13.90
CA GLU A 46 -16.25 -17.88 -12.94
C GLU A 46 -17.48 -17.75 -12.02
N GLU A 47 -17.90 -18.84 -11.37
CA GLU A 47 -18.97 -18.76 -10.36
C GLU A 47 -18.48 -17.87 -9.20
N GLU A 48 -18.75 -16.57 -9.31
CA GLU A 48 -18.41 -15.60 -8.28
C GLU A 48 -19.22 -15.93 -7.02
N LEU A 49 -18.51 -16.26 -5.94
CA LEU A 49 -19.10 -16.44 -4.62
C LEU A 49 -19.92 -15.20 -4.26
N THR A 50 -21.08 -15.40 -3.65
CA THR A 50 -21.89 -14.27 -3.19
C THR A 50 -21.12 -13.50 -2.10
N PRO A 51 -21.35 -12.19 -1.92
CA PRO A 51 -20.70 -11.42 -0.85
C PRO A 51 -20.89 -12.04 0.54
N THR A 52 -21.99 -12.76 0.77
CA THR A 52 -22.25 -13.47 2.04
C THR A 52 -21.38 -14.73 2.20
N GLU A 53 -21.12 -15.47 1.12
CA GLU A 53 -20.21 -16.62 1.15
C GLU A 53 -18.77 -16.17 1.33
N ILE A 54 -18.37 -15.09 0.63
CA ILE A 54 -17.08 -14.44 0.82
C ILE A 54 -16.92 -14.01 2.27
N GLN A 55 -17.91 -13.28 2.82
CA GLN A 55 -17.84 -12.81 4.21
C GLN A 55 -17.60 -13.95 5.19
N LYS A 56 -18.34 -15.07 5.08
CA LYS A 56 -18.15 -16.23 5.96
C LYS A 56 -16.76 -16.83 5.85
N ALA A 57 -16.22 -16.94 4.63
CA ALA A 57 -14.88 -17.48 4.41
C ALA A 57 -13.80 -16.56 5.02
N ILE A 58 -13.95 -15.25 4.84
CA ILE A 58 -13.03 -14.25 5.40
C ILE A 58 -13.13 -14.19 6.93
N GLU A 59 -14.34 -14.23 7.51
CA GLU A 59 -14.52 -14.27 8.97
C GLU A 59 -13.87 -15.52 9.57
N HIS A 60 -14.04 -16.68 8.93
CA HIS A 60 -13.39 -17.91 9.36
C HIS A 60 -11.86 -17.81 9.33
N TRP A 61 -11.29 -17.26 8.25
CA TRP A 61 -9.87 -17.00 8.14
C TRP A 61 -9.38 -16.01 9.21
N ARG A 62 -10.07 -14.88 9.37
CA ARG A 62 -9.75 -13.85 10.36
C ARG A 62 -9.69 -14.45 11.76
N ASP A 63 -10.74 -15.18 12.14
CA ASP A 63 -10.85 -15.74 13.48
C ASP A 63 -9.74 -16.76 13.75
N GLY A 64 -9.39 -17.57 12.74
CA GLY A 64 -8.25 -18.50 12.84
C GLY A 64 -6.90 -17.80 13.00
N ILE A 65 -6.66 -16.71 12.26
CA ILE A 65 -5.44 -15.89 12.42
C ILE A 65 -5.39 -15.25 13.80
N LEU A 66 -6.49 -14.64 14.25
CA LEU A 66 -6.56 -13.98 15.55
C LEU A 66 -6.34 -14.97 16.70
N GLU A 67 -6.90 -16.18 16.63
CA GLU A 67 -6.65 -17.24 17.61
C GLU A 67 -5.18 -17.65 17.65
N ALA A 68 -4.54 -17.81 16.49
CA ALA A 68 -3.13 -18.20 16.39
C ALA A 68 -2.14 -17.15 16.90
N LEU A 69 -2.51 -15.86 16.88
CA LEU A 69 -1.65 -14.75 17.29
C LEU A 69 -1.61 -14.52 18.81
N VAL A 70 -2.52 -15.13 19.57
CA VAL A 70 -2.71 -14.82 20.99
C VAL A 70 -1.66 -15.53 21.84
N PRO A 71 -0.86 -14.79 22.63
CA PRO A 71 0.07 -15.41 23.57
C PRO A 71 -0.67 -16.24 24.63
N GLU A 72 -0.05 -17.33 25.08
CA GLU A 72 -0.65 -18.22 26.08
C GLU A 72 -1.10 -17.45 27.34
N GLY A 73 -2.38 -17.58 27.69
CA GLY A 73 -2.99 -16.93 28.84
C GLY A 73 -3.44 -15.47 28.63
N GLN A 74 -3.35 -14.93 27.41
CA GLN A 74 -3.89 -13.60 27.07
C GLN A 74 -5.28 -13.67 26.44
N PRO A 75 -6.10 -12.61 26.56
CA PRO A 75 -7.39 -12.54 25.84
C PRO A 75 -7.16 -12.47 24.33
N PRO A 76 -8.13 -12.95 23.52
CA PRO A 76 -8.03 -12.84 22.08
C PRO A 76 -8.00 -11.39 21.61
N PHE A 77 -7.24 -11.13 20.54
CA PHE A 77 -7.33 -9.86 19.85
C PHE A 77 -8.78 -9.63 19.39
N PRO A 78 -9.35 -8.42 19.57
CA PRO A 78 -10.70 -8.14 19.14
C PRO A 78 -10.81 -8.31 17.63
N ALA A 79 -11.80 -9.09 17.18
CA ALA A 79 -12.11 -9.23 15.76
C ALA A 79 -12.58 -7.91 15.17
N TRP A 80 -12.10 -7.56 13.97
CA TRP A 80 -12.67 -6.46 13.21
C TRP A 80 -13.90 -6.92 12.43
N THR A 81 -14.77 -5.98 12.09
CA THR A 81 -15.95 -6.26 11.28
C THR A 81 -15.56 -6.58 9.84
N GLU A 82 -16.15 -7.64 9.30
CA GLU A 82 -16.11 -7.96 7.89
C GLU A 82 -17.51 -7.77 7.32
N ASP A 83 -17.63 -7.02 6.23
CA ASP A 83 -18.87 -6.73 5.54
C ASP A 83 -18.59 -6.16 4.15
N ASN A 84 -19.64 -5.89 3.37
CA ASN A 84 -19.53 -5.31 2.04
C ASN A 84 -19.82 -3.80 1.98
N GLU A 85 -19.90 -3.11 3.13
CA GLU A 85 -20.43 -1.74 3.23
C GLU A 85 -19.43 -0.75 3.83
N THR A 86 -18.62 -1.21 4.79
CA THR A 86 -17.61 -0.45 5.52
C THR A 86 -16.74 0.34 4.53
N PRO A 87 -16.54 1.66 4.77
CA PRO A 87 -15.75 2.50 3.87
C PRO A 87 -14.37 1.93 3.61
N TYR A 88 -13.82 2.21 2.43
CA TYR A 88 -12.46 1.85 2.06
C TYR A 88 -11.67 3.09 1.62
N TYR A 89 -10.36 2.95 1.70
CA TYR A 89 -9.37 3.87 1.16
C TYR A 89 -8.59 3.15 0.05
N THR A 90 -8.22 3.89 -0.99
CA THR A 90 -7.30 3.40 -2.01
C THR A 90 -6.49 4.55 -2.58
N ASP A 91 -5.25 4.27 -2.97
CA ASP A 91 -4.41 5.18 -3.73
C ASP A 91 -3.35 4.38 -4.50
N LYS A 92 -2.63 5.06 -5.40
CA LYS A 92 -1.70 4.40 -6.33
C LYS A 92 -0.29 4.96 -6.21
N PRO A 93 0.55 4.43 -5.30
CA PRO A 93 1.94 4.85 -5.22
C PRO A 93 2.78 4.34 -6.39
N ASP A 94 2.39 3.23 -7.03
CA ASP A 94 3.23 2.44 -7.94
C ASP A 94 4.56 1.96 -7.31
N TRP A 95 5.20 1.00 -7.98
CA TRP A 95 6.40 0.34 -7.45
C TRP A 95 7.56 1.31 -7.26
N ASP A 96 7.80 2.23 -8.21
CA ASP A 96 8.95 3.13 -8.13
C ASP A 96 8.89 4.02 -6.87
N ALA A 97 7.70 4.50 -6.48
CA ALA A 97 7.57 5.33 -5.28
C ALA A 97 7.67 4.51 -3.99
N PHE A 98 7.11 3.30 -3.98
CA PHE A 98 7.24 2.38 -2.85
C PHE A 98 8.72 2.00 -2.61
N GLU A 99 9.43 1.62 -3.66
CA GLU A 99 10.86 1.29 -3.62
C GLU A 99 11.73 2.50 -3.23
N ALA A 100 11.39 3.70 -3.70
CA ALA A 100 12.05 4.94 -3.28
C ALA A 100 11.82 5.24 -1.79
N LEU A 101 10.64 4.94 -1.24
CA LEU A 101 10.39 5.03 0.21
C LEU A 101 11.25 4.03 0.99
N LEU A 102 11.37 2.78 0.52
CA LEU A 102 12.25 1.80 1.15
C LEU A 102 13.71 2.29 1.17
N LEU A 103 14.21 2.75 0.02
CA LEU A 103 15.54 3.32 -0.08
C LEU A 103 15.73 4.51 0.87
N PHE A 104 14.81 5.47 0.85
CA PHE A 104 14.87 6.65 1.70
C PHE A 104 14.88 6.25 3.19
N GLY A 105 13.95 5.39 3.59
CA GLY A 105 13.85 4.90 4.97
C GLY A 105 15.13 4.21 5.43
N ALA A 106 15.67 3.27 4.63
CA ALA A 106 16.91 2.58 4.93
C ALA A 106 18.09 3.55 5.03
N CYS A 107 18.22 4.51 4.11
CA CYS A 107 19.25 5.55 4.19
C CYS A 107 19.16 6.35 5.49
N ARG A 108 17.96 6.72 5.95
CA ARG A 108 17.78 7.45 7.21
C ARG A 108 18.10 6.60 8.44
N ILE A 109 17.72 5.32 8.44
CA ILE A 109 17.98 4.40 9.55
C ILE A 109 19.49 4.18 9.74
N TYR A 110 20.24 4.02 8.65
CA TYR A 110 21.67 3.70 8.68
C TYR A 110 22.59 4.93 8.50
N ASP A 111 22.04 6.14 8.61
CA ASP A 111 22.78 7.41 8.42
C ASP A 111 23.61 7.44 7.12
N MET A 112 22.99 7.02 6.03
CA MET A 112 23.58 7.00 4.68
C MET A 112 23.04 8.16 3.84
N PRO A 113 23.84 8.67 2.89
CA PRO A 113 23.36 9.66 1.94
C PRO A 113 22.20 9.08 1.10
N VAL A 114 21.11 9.83 0.99
CA VAL A 114 19.99 9.51 0.10
C VAL A 114 20.41 9.85 -1.34
N PRO A 115 20.38 8.90 -2.29
CA PRO A 115 20.60 9.21 -3.70
C PRO A 115 19.56 10.22 -4.19
N GLU A 116 19.98 11.29 -4.85
CA GLU A 116 19.06 12.35 -5.34
C GLU A 116 18.05 11.82 -6.37
N GLN A 117 18.44 10.81 -7.16
CA GLN A 117 17.67 10.31 -8.29
C GLN A 117 17.42 8.80 -8.21
N PHE A 118 16.14 8.40 -8.22
CA PHE A 118 15.70 7.02 -8.29
C PHE A 118 15.44 6.62 -9.75
N PRO A 119 15.98 5.49 -10.24
CA PRO A 119 15.73 5.05 -11.61
C PRO A 119 14.30 4.54 -11.79
N LYS A 120 13.69 4.81 -12.94
CA LYS A 120 12.41 4.20 -13.32
C LYS A 120 12.57 2.68 -13.40
N HIS A 121 11.65 1.93 -12.80
CA HIS A 121 11.73 0.48 -12.58
C HIS A 121 12.96 0.07 -11.75
N GLY A 122 13.44 0.97 -10.89
CA GLY A 122 14.45 0.69 -9.89
C GLY A 122 13.93 -0.25 -8.81
N GLN A 123 14.85 -0.98 -8.20
CA GLN A 123 14.56 -1.83 -7.05
C GLN A 123 15.47 -1.42 -5.90
N PHE A 124 14.94 -1.38 -4.68
CA PHE A 124 15.69 -1.03 -3.48
C PHE A 124 16.94 -1.89 -3.28
N GLU A 125 16.88 -3.18 -3.64
CA GLU A 125 17.97 -4.15 -3.51
C GLU A 125 19.22 -3.79 -4.32
N GLN A 126 19.11 -2.87 -5.29
CA GLN A 126 20.22 -2.41 -6.11
C GLN A 126 21.15 -1.42 -5.36
N PHE A 127 20.73 -0.92 -4.19
CA PHE A 127 21.43 0.11 -3.44
C PHE A 127 22.17 -0.45 -2.23
N GLU A 128 23.29 0.18 -1.85
CA GLU A 128 24.10 -0.25 -0.69
C GLU A 128 23.31 -0.26 0.63
N ALA A 129 22.28 0.59 0.75
CA ALA A 129 21.40 0.64 1.92
C ALA A 129 20.67 -0.69 2.14
N ALA A 130 20.29 -1.41 1.08
CA ALA A 130 19.69 -2.74 1.19
C ALA A 130 20.68 -3.76 1.76
N GLY A 131 21.95 -3.70 1.36
CA GLY A 131 23.00 -4.56 1.91
C GLY A 131 23.24 -4.33 3.40
N ARG A 132 23.21 -3.07 3.86
CA ARG A 132 23.28 -2.74 5.30
C ARG A 132 22.08 -3.30 6.06
N MET A 133 20.90 -3.16 5.49
CA MET A 133 19.66 -3.63 6.08
C MET A 133 19.61 -5.15 6.22
N GLN A 134 20.01 -5.87 5.17
CA GLN A 134 20.06 -7.34 5.19
C GLN A 134 21.08 -7.89 6.20
N ALA A 135 22.12 -7.11 6.52
CA ALA A 135 23.13 -7.48 7.50
C ALA A 135 22.75 -7.16 8.96
N ASP A 136 21.68 -6.39 9.19
CA ASP A 136 21.20 -6.06 10.54
C ASP A 136 20.25 -7.14 11.05
N GLU A 137 20.77 -7.99 11.96
CA GLU A 137 19.99 -9.07 12.59
C GLU A 137 18.80 -8.57 13.43
N ASN A 138 18.78 -7.28 13.79
CA ASN A 138 17.67 -6.69 14.54
C ASN A 138 16.61 -6.05 13.64
N MET A 139 16.83 -5.98 12.32
CA MET A 139 15.86 -5.41 11.40
C MET A 139 14.66 -6.33 11.24
N ASN A 140 13.51 -5.91 11.78
CA ASN A 140 12.26 -6.66 11.75
C ASN A 140 11.07 -5.82 11.27
N TRP A 141 11.35 -4.70 10.59
CA TRP A 141 10.33 -3.77 10.14
C TRP A 141 9.54 -4.34 8.97
N SER A 142 8.21 -4.25 9.05
CA SER A 142 7.26 -4.76 8.08
C SER A 142 7.53 -4.25 6.66
N LEU A 143 7.86 -2.96 6.51
CA LEU A 143 8.24 -2.34 5.24
C LEU A 143 9.43 -3.04 4.56
N PHE A 144 10.33 -3.64 5.34
CA PHE A 144 11.61 -4.18 4.88
C PHE A 144 11.68 -5.71 4.89
N THR A 145 10.74 -6.37 5.56
CA THR A 145 10.71 -7.84 5.69
C THR A 145 9.73 -8.51 4.72
N GLY A 146 9.25 -7.78 3.71
CA GLY A 146 8.35 -8.30 2.68
C GLY A 146 6.89 -8.41 3.13
N ALA A 147 6.47 -7.63 4.14
CA ALA A 147 5.07 -7.60 4.51
C ALA A 147 4.24 -7.04 3.36
N VAL A 148 3.21 -7.79 2.95
CA VAL A 148 2.29 -7.37 1.88
C VAL A 148 0.97 -6.87 2.45
N TRP A 149 0.60 -7.31 3.65
CA TRP A 149 -0.65 -6.99 4.33
C TRP A 149 -0.38 -6.50 5.75
N TRP A 150 -1.21 -5.57 6.23
CA TRP A 150 -1.20 -5.08 7.60
C TRP A 150 -2.59 -5.20 8.23
N LEU A 151 -2.71 -6.02 9.27
CA LEU A 151 -3.98 -6.23 9.98
C LEU A 151 -4.33 -5.02 10.87
N PRO A 152 -5.63 -4.72 11.11
CA PRO A 152 -6.06 -3.53 11.86
C PRO A 152 -5.90 -3.70 13.37
N LEU A 153 -4.67 -3.93 13.82
CA LEU A 153 -4.25 -4.05 15.21
C LEU A 153 -3.27 -2.91 15.55
N GLU A 154 -3.30 -2.44 16.79
CA GLU A 154 -2.41 -1.37 17.27
C GLU A 154 -1.05 -1.92 17.72
N GLU A 155 -1.03 -3.15 18.20
CA GLU A 155 0.16 -3.86 18.66
C GLU A 155 1.16 -4.02 17.51
N CYS A 156 2.44 -3.72 17.76
CA CYS A 156 3.46 -3.71 16.72
C CYS A 156 4.18 -5.06 16.64
N PHE A 157 3.85 -5.88 15.64
CA PHE A 157 4.57 -7.09 15.30
C PHE A 157 4.45 -7.44 13.81
N VAL A 158 5.27 -8.40 13.38
CA VAL A 158 5.31 -8.98 12.02
C VAL A 158 5.33 -10.49 12.16
N PHE A 159 4.63 -11.21 11.29
CA PHE A 159 4.50 -12.66 11.33
C PHE A 159 4.27 -13.23 9.93
N ARG A 160 4.37 -14.56 9.79
CA ARG A 160 3.98 -15.28 8.58
C ARG A 160 2.71 -16.06 8.83
N ALA A 161 1.80 -16.02 7.86
CA ALA A 161 0.58 -16.79 7.89
C ALA A 161 0.00 -16.98 6.48
N PRO A 162 -0.89 -17.96 6.29
CA PRO A 162 -1.61 -18.11 5.03
C PRO A 162 -2.61 -16.97 4.85
N LEU A 163 -2.67 -16.43 3.63
CA LEU A 163 -3.73 -15.53 3.17
C LEU A 163 -5.05 -16.30 3.01
N PRO A 164 -6.20 -15.63 2.81
CA PRO A 164 -7.47 -16.30 2.53
C PRO A 164 -7.43 -17.26 1.32
N THR A 165 -6.51 -17.03 0.38
CA THR A 165 -6.27 -17.89 -0.78
C THR A 165 -5.44 -19.15 -0.46
N GLY A 166 -4.84 -19.22 0.72
CA GLY A 166 -3.97 -20.30 1.19
C GLY A 166 -2.47 -20.06 0.96
N ASP A 167 -2.09 -19.01 0.23
CA ASP A 167 -0.69 -18.68 -0.01
C ASP A 167 -0.04 -18.09 1.24
N GLU A 168 1.17 -18.53 1.59
CA GLU A 168 1.93 -17.98 2.71
C GLU A 168 2.47 -16.60 2.39
N ALA A 169 2.23 -15.64 3.29
CA ALA A 169 2.70 -14.27 3.17
C ALA A 169 3.36 -13.79 4.47
N VAL A 170 4.11 -12.69 4.38
CA VAL A 170 4.48 -11.91 5.57
C VAL A 170 3.40 -10.86 5.79
N LEU A 171 2.90 -10.78 7.03
CA LEU A 171 1.91 -9.82 7.46
C LEU A 171 2.48 -9.01 8.62
N GLY A 172 2.10 -7.73 8.67
CA GLY A 172 2.29 -6.87 9.83
C GLY A 172 0.97 -6.45 10.44
N THR A 173 1.03 -5.49 11.35
CA THR A 173 -0.15 -4.76 11.83
C THR A 173 -0.10 -3.31 11.36
N ALA A 174 -1.25 -2.66 11.27
CA ALA A 174 -1.34 -1.26 10.91
C ALA A 174 -0.64 -0.37 11.97
N GLY A 175 -0.61 -0.82 13.23
CA GLY A 175 0.22 -0.25 14.27
C GLY A 175 1.71 -0.28 13.92
N THR A 176 2.23 -1.44 13.49
CA THR A 176 3.61 -1.59 13.00
C THR A 176 3.90 -0.62 11.85
N LEU A 177 3.07 -0.62 10.79
CA LEU A 177 3.26 0.25 9.63
C LEU A 177 3.30 1.73 10.05
N LEU A 178 2.34 2.16 10.88
CA LEU A 178 2.26 3.54 11.34
C LEU A 178 3.48 3.93 12.21
N ALA A 179 3.95 3.02 13.06
CA ALA A 179 5.13 3.26 13.90
C ALA A 179 6.40 3.41 13.05
N GLU A 180 6.58 2.56 12.05
CA GLU A 180 7.73 2.61 11.12
C GLU A 180 7.74 3.91 10.31
N LEU A 181 6.59 4.30 9.76
CA LEU A 181 6.45 5.58 9.05
C LEU A 181 6.73 6.76 9.98
N LYS A 182 6.17 6.78 11.19
CA LYS A 182 6.49 7.83 12.18
C LYS A 182 7.98 7.90 12.46
N ARG A 183 8.64 6.74 12.59
CA ARG A 183 10.08 6.69 12.83
C ARG A 183 10.90 7.25 11.67
N ILE A 184 10.52 6.96 10.42
CA ILE A 184 11.16 7.55 9.23
C ILE A 184 10.99 9.08 9.24
N ASN A 185 9.80 9.59 9.56
CA ASN A 185 9.53 11.02 9.63
C ASN A 185 10.37 11.71 10.73
N GLU A 186 10.48 11.09 11.92
CA GLU A 186 11.32 11.58 13.03
C GLU A 186 12.80 11.71 12.63
N LEU A 187 13.30 10.75 11.85
CA LEU A 187 14.69 10.72 11.38
C LEU A 187 14.96 11.69 10.21
N SER A 188 13.94 12.33 9.66
CA SER A 188 14.06 13.13 8.42
C SER A 188 13.29 14.44 8.47
N TRP A 189 12.06 14.45 7.94
CA TRP A 189 11.30 15.67 7.67
C TRP A 189 10.73 16.32 8.93
N GLN A 190 10.43 15.53 9.96
CA GLN A 190 9.74 15.97 11.18
C GLN A 190 8.47 16.75 10.85
N ALA A 191 7.79 16.36 9.77
CA ALA A 191 6.61 17.03 9.25
C ALA A 191 5.38 16.70 10.11
N ASP A 192 4.44 17.64 10.17
CA ASP A 192 3.17 17.41 10.84
C ASP A 192 2.20 16.58 9.98
N GLU A 193 1.08 16.16 10.57
CA GLU A 193 0.08 15.34 9.88
C GLU A 193 -0.49 16.03 8.62
N LYS A 194 -0.68 17.35 8.68
CA LYS A 194 -1.27 18.10 7.56
C LYS A 194 -0.30 18.16 6.39
N GLU A 195 0.99 18.37 6.67
CA GLU A 195 2.05 18.32 5.67
C GLU A 195 2.17 16.93 5.05
N ILE A 196 2.23 15.88 5.88
CA ILE A 196 2.29 14.49 5.43
C ILE A 196 1.12 14.17 4.49
N CYS A 197 -0.12 14.47 4.89
CA CYS A 197 -1.31 14.20 4.08
C CYS A 197 -1.37 15.02 2.77
N ALA A 198 -0.63 16.13 2.67
CA ALA A 198 -0.59 16.93 1.45
C ALA A 198 0.34 16.34 0.37
N TRP A 199 1.37 15.57 0.76
CA TRP A 199 2.38 15.05 -0.17
C TRP A 199 1.81 14.12 -1.24
N SER A 200 0.70 13.41 -1.01
CA SER A 200 0.02 12.64 -2.07
C SER A 200 -0.51 13.50 -3.22
N ARG A 201 -0.46 14.84 -3.10
CA ARG A 201 -0.88 15.79 -4.13
C ARG A 201 0.23 16.74 -4.58
N THR A 202 1.27 16.91 -3.78
CA THR A 202 2.33 17.91 -4.02
C THR A 202 3.67 17.29 -4.37
N GLU A 203 3.85 16.00 -4.11
CA GLU A 203 5.08 15.24 -4.34
C GLU A 203 4.79 14.05 -5.25
N GLY A 204 5.83 13.38 -5.73
CA GLY A 204 5.73 12.15 -6.49
C GLY A 204 6.23 12.29 -7.91
N TYR A 205 5.53 11.64 -8.84
CA TYR A 205 5.95 11.58 -10.24
C TYR A 205 5.86 12.95 -10.92
N PRO A 206 6.85 13.30 -11.78
CA PRO A 206 6.68 14.42 -12.69
C PRO A 206 5.50 14.16 -13.63
N ALA A 207 4.86 15.22 -14.13
CA ALA A 207 3.74 15.08 -15.05
C ALA A 207 4.14 14.30 -16.31
N GLU A 208 3.51 13.14 -16.56
CA GLU A 208 3.74 12.31 -17.75
C GLU A 208 2.79 12.62 -18.93
N ALA A 209 1.76 13.45 -18.71
CA ALA A 209 0.80 13.88 -19.72
C ALA A 209 0.22 15.27 -19.39
N GLU A 210 -0.11 16.04 -20.42
CA GLU A 210 -0.87 17.28 -20.32
C GLU A 210 -2.27 17.09 -20.90
N VAL A 211 -3.26 17.78 -20.33
CA VAL A 211 -4.62 17.82 -20.90
C VAL A 211 -4.61 18.78 -22.09
N GLY A 212 -4.65 18.23 -23.31
CA GLY A 212 -4.73 18.99 -24.55
C GLY A 212 -6.14 19.52 -24.86
N GLN A 213 -6.29 20.17 -26.01
CA GLN A 213 -7.60 20.65 -26.48
C GLN A 213 -8.61 19.50 -26.58
N GLY A 214 -9.81 19.70 -26.03
CA GLY A 214 -10.87 18.69 -26.03
C GLY A 214 -10.74 17.62 -24.94
N GLY A 215 -9.83 17.78 -23.96
CA GLY A 215 -9.67 16.86 -22.83
C GLY A 215 -8.74 15.68 -23.10
N VAL A 216 -8.18 15.56 -24.31
CA VAL A 216 -7.31 14.44 -24.68
C VAL A 216 -5.95 14.58 -23.99
N LEU A 217 -5.50 13.54 -23.28
CA LEU A 217 -4.16 13.47 -22.72
C LEU A 217 -3.11 13.42 -23.83
N THR A 218 -2.13 14.33 -23.78
CA THR A 218 -1.05 14.41 -24.77
C THR A 218 0.31 14.26 -24.09
N LYS A 219 1.24 13.56 -24.76
CA LYS A 219 2.64 13.41 -24.33
C LYS A 219 3.62 14.16 -25.24
N GLN A 220 3.12 14.94 -26.20
CA GLN A 220 3.93 15.49 -27.30
C GLN A 220 5.05 16.43 -26.83
N ASN A 221 4.91 17.06 -25.67
CA ASN A 221 5.89 18.02 -25.12
C ASN A 221 6.54 17.57 -23.82
N ILE A 222 6.36 16.31 -23.40
CA ILE A 222 6.88 15.81 -22.13
C ILE A 222 8.05 14.86 -22.38
N PRO A 223 9.25 15.17 -21.87
CA PRO A 223 10.39 14.27 -22.02
C PRO A 223 10.11 12.94 -21.31
N ALA A 224 10.58 11.84 -21.90
CA ALA A 224 10.53 10.54 -21.25
C ALA A 224 11.37 10.57 -19.97
N HIS A 225 10.72 10.49 -18.81
CA HIS A 225 11.39 10.44 -17.52
C HIS A 225 11.93 9.03 -17.27
N THR A 226 13.25 8.91 -17.15
CA THR A 226 13.96 7.67 -16.81
C THR A 226 14.48 7.66 -15.37
N ARG A 227 14.42 8.81 -14.70
CA ARG A 227 14.80 9.03 -13.30
C ARG A 227 13.83 10.01 -12.66
N PHE A 228 13.65 9.86 -11.36
CA PHE A 228 12.74 10.63 -10.52
C PHE A 228 13.49 11.17 -9.30
N ASP A 229 13.01 12.26 -8.71
CA ASP A 229 13.51 12.73 -7.43
C ASP A 229 13.17 11.71 -6.32
N THR A 230 14.19 11.15 -5.68
CA THR A 230 14.01 10.06 -4.71
C THR A 230 13.20 10.51 -3.50
N GLU A 231 13.46 11.71 -2.99
CA GLU A 231 12.80 12.20 -1.78
C GLU A 231 11.32 12.54 -2.06
N SER A 232 11.02 13.13 -3.22
CA SER A 232 9.66 13.41 -3.65
C SER A 232 8.85 12.13 -3.84
N LEU A 233 9.41 11.11 -4.50
CA LEU A 233 8.78 9.79 -4.58
C LEU A 233 8.56 9.16 -3.20
N ALA A 234 9.57 9.24 -2.32
CA ALA A 234 9.45 8.71 -0.96
C ALA A 234 8.33 9.41 -0.18
N LYS A 235 8.24 10.74 -0.22
CA LYS A 235 7.16 11.51 0.43
C LYS A 235 5.78 11.15 -0.12
N PHE A 236 5.68 10.94 -1.43
CA PHE A 236 4.43 10.55 -2.10
C PHE A 236 3.93 9.18 -1.59
N ALA A 237 4.77 8.14 -1.66
CA ALA A 237 4.42 6.82 -1.14
C ALA A 237 4.19 6.82 0.38
N PHE A 238 5.02 7.56 1.13
CA PHE A 238 4.87 7.74 2.57
C PHE A 238 3.49 8.26 2.94
N SER A 239 3.05 9.32 2.25
CA SER A 239 1.75 9.95 2.49
C SER A 239 0.59 9.00 2.26
N ILE A 240 0.66 8.19 1.21
CA ILE A 240 -0.34 7.19 0.87
C ILE A 240 -0.42 6.11 1.95
N LEU A 241 0.72 5.52 2.32
CA LEU A 241 0.77 4.46 3.34
C LEU A 241 0.40 4.98 4.73
N TYR A 242 0.79 6.22 5.05
CA TYR A 242 0.44 6.86 6.32
C TYR A 242 -1.08 7.08 6.44
N GLN A 243 -1.71 7.57 5.36
CA GLN A 243 -3.17 7.70 5.31
C GLN A 243 -3.87 6.34 5.36
N ALA A 244 -3.35 5.33 4.66
CA ALA A 244 -3.88 3.96 4.70
C ALA A 244 -3.80 3.35 6.12
N ALA A 245 -2.65 3.46 6.80
CA ALA A 245 -2.45 2.94 8.15
C ALA A 245 -3.38 3.62 9.17
N ARG A 246 -3.54 4.95 9.06
CA ARG A 246 -4.48 5.69 9.91
C ARG A 246 -5.93 5.34 9.63
N PHE A 247 -6.30 5.21 8.37
CA PHE A 247 -7.62 4.78 7.96
C PHE A 247 -7.93 3.38 8.49
N SER A 248 -6.97 2.47 8.35
CA SER A 248 -7.03 1.10 8.86
C SER A 248 -7.31 1.05 10.36
N LEU A 249 -6.56 1.79 11.16
CA LEU A 249 -6.76 1.82 12.62
C LEU A 249 -8.10 2.48 13.00
N ALA A 250 -8.50 3.55 12.29
CA ALA A 250 -9.73 4.26 12.58
C ALA A 250 -11.01 3.50 12.18
N GLN A 251 -10.99 2.84 11.02
CA GLN A 251 -12.12 2.05 10.50
C GLN A 251 -12.04 0.57 10.88
N ARG A 252 -10.94 0.15 11.51
CA ARG A 252 -10.62 -1.23 11.81
C ARG A 252 -10.68 -2.16 10.60
N VAL A 253 -9.94 -1.81 9.54
CA VAL A 253 -9.86 -2.60 8.30
C VAL A 253 -8.41 -2.87 7.88
N PRO A 254 -8.07 -4.03 7.29
CA PRO A 254 -6.70 -4.31 6.87
C PRO A 254 -6.23 -3.36 5.75
N VAL A 255 -4.91 -3.20 5.65
CA VAL A 255 -4.21 -2.57 4.51
C VAL A 255 -3.53 -3.66 3.69
N LEU A 256 -3.57 -3.59 2.37
CA LEU A 256 -2.89 -4.52 1.47
C LEU A 256 -2.21 -3.80 0.30
N LEU A 257 -1.07 -4.35 -0.12
CA LEU A 257 -0.46 -4.11 -1.42
C LEU A 257 -1.25 -4.89 -2.47
N ASP A 258 -1.80 -4.19 -3.47
CA ASP A 258 -2.57 -4.75 -4.58
C ASP A 258 -1.79 -4.60 -5.88
N TYR A 259 -1.40 -5.72 -6.50
CA TYR A 259 -0.62 -5.75 -7.75
C TYR A 259 -0.94 -6.97 -8.60
#